data_AF-A4GAJ1-F1
#
_entry.id   AF-A4GAJ1-F1
#
_cell.length_a   1.000
_cell.length_b   1.000
_cell.length_c   1.000
_cell.angle_alpha   90.00
_cell.angle_beta   90.00
_cell.angle_gamma   90.00
#
_symmetry.space_group_name_H-M   'P 1'
#
loop_
_entity.id
_entity.type
_entity.pdbx_description
1 polymer ?
#
loop_
_entity_poly.entity_id
_entity_poly.type
_entity_poly.pdbx_seq_one_letter_code
_entity_poly.pdbx_strand_id
1 'polypeptide(L)' 'MGRLIKNNYTNIALLKDLMTTPPMTAQQHAEIMRKRIAHRRMVEEAKELKIASEDVFEGH' A
#
# COMPACT_ATOMS: atom_id res chain seq x y z
N MET A 1 -20.08 -1.99 -12.44
CA MET A 1 -18.97 -2.81 -11.90
C MET A 1 -18.60 -2.29 -10.52
N GLY A 2 -19.08 -2.91 -9.46
CA GLY A 2 -18.90 -2.45 -8.08
C GLY A 2 -17.43 -2.54 -7.66
N ARG A 3 -16.87 -1.42 -7.21
CA ARG A 3 -15.55 -1.39 -6.58
C ARG A 3 -15.64 -2.26 -5.32
N LEU A 4 -14.96 -3.41 -5.31
CA LEU A 4 -14.80 -4.23 -4.10
C LEU A 4 -14.12 -3.36 -3.06
N ILE A 5 -14.91 -2.77 -2.16
CA ILE A 5 -14.40 -2.20 -0.92
C ILE A 5 -13.81 -3.39 -0.19
N LYS A 6 -12.48 -3.54 -0.24
CA LYS A 6 -11.73 -4.48 0.61
C LYS A 6 -11.96 -4.02 2.05
N ASN A 7 -13.08 -4.47 2.57
CA ASN A 7 -13.56 -4.22 3.90
C ASN A 7 -12.59 -4.96 4.84
N ASN A 8 -11.72 -4.21 5.53
CA ASN A 8 -10.67 -4.66 6.45
C ASN A 8 -11.19 -5.39 7.71
N TYR A 9 -12.38 -5.99 7.66
CA TYR A 9 -13.06 -6.65 8.79
C TYR A 9 -12.29 -7.86 9.32
N THR A 10 -11.27 -8.34 8.62
CA THR A 10 -10.39 -9.42 9.09
C THR A 10 -9.25 -8.94 9.98
N ASN A 11 -9.01 -7.62 10.10
CA ASN A 11 -7.97 -7.05 10.95
C ASN A 11 -8.56 -6.57 12.29
N ILE A 12 -9.11 -7.52 13.05
CA ILE A 12 -9.67 -7.24 14.38
C ILE A 12 -8.62 -7.62 15.42
N ALA A 13 -7.87 -6.65 15.94
CA ALA A 13 -7.07 -6.88 17.13
C ALA A 13 -8.01 -6.95 18.35
N LEU A 14 -7.82 -7.95 19.22
CA LEU A 14 -8.55 -8.00 20.48
C LEU A 14 -8.08 -6.86 21.37
N LEU A 15 -8.98 -6.29 22.18
CA LEU A 15 -8.64 -5.20 23.11
C LEU A 15 -7.48 -5.58 24.04
N LYS A 16 -7.46 -6.82 24.52
CA LYS A 16 -6.37 -7.35 25.34
C LYS A 16 -5.02 -7.22 24.64
N ASP A 17 -4.96 -7.55 23.35
CA ASP A 17 -3.72 -7.51 22.59
C ASP A 17 -3.28 -6.07 22.39
N LEU A 18 -4.20 -5.17 22.04
CA LEU A 18 -3.89 -3.74 21.88
C LEU A 18 -3.32 -3.11 23.16
N MET A 19 -3.83 -3.52 24.33
CA MET A 19 -3.39 -3.00 25.63
C MET A 19 -2.10 -3.63 26.15
N THR A 20 -1.68 -4.77 25.60
CA THR A 20 -0.49 -5.52 26.05
C THR A 20 0.64 -5.54 25.03
N THR A 21 0.38 -5.15 23.78
CA THR A 21 1.42 -5.01 22.77
C THR A 21 2.42 -3.91 23.17
N PRO A 22 3.73 -4.21 23.12
CA PRO A 22 4.74 -3.20 23.37
C PRO A 22 4.72 -2.11 22.28
N PRO A 23 5.15 -0.88 22.60
CA PRO A 23 5.25 0.16 21.59
C PRO A 23 6.22 -0.26 20.49
N MET A 24 5.85 0.03 19.24
CA MET A 24 6.66 -0.28 18.07
C MET A 24 8.04 0.38 18.18
N THR A 25 9.09 -0.38 17.88
CA THR A 25 10.45 0.15 17.89
C THR A 25 10.70 1.03 16.67
N ALA A 26 11.66 1.96 16.77
CA ALA A 26 12.07 2.81 15.66
C ALA A 26 12.52 2.01 14.42
N GLN A 27 13.18 0.87 14.64
CA GLN A 27 13.60 -0.02 13.56
C GLN A 27 12.40 -0.65 12.84
N GLN A 28 11.44 -1.20 13.59
CA GLN A 28 10.21 -1.75 13.01
C GLN A 28 9.44 -0.68 12.22
N HIS A 29 9.37 0.55 12.74
CA HIS A 29 8.74 1.65 12.03
C HIS A 29 9.46 1.96 10.71
N ALA A 30 10.79 2.02 10.71
CA ALA A 30 11.59 2.25 9.51
C ALA A 30 11.37 1.16 8.44
N GLU A 31 11.30 -0.10 8.85
CA GLU A 31 11.04 -1.23 7.95
C GLU A 31 9.65 -1.15 7.30
N ILE A 32 8.62 -0.80 8.08
CA ILE A 32 7.26 -0.59 7.54
C ILE A 32 7.27 0.56 6.53
N MET A 33 7.94 1.67 6.84
CA MET A 33 8.02 2.79 5.91
C MET A 33 8.74 2.42 4.62
N ARG A 34 9.85 1.68 4.69
CA ARG A 34 10.54 1.16 3.51
C ARG A 34 9.61 0.32 2.62
N LYS A 35 8.85 -0.60 3.21
CA LYS A 35 7.86 -1.42 2.47
C LYS A 35 6.78 -0.57 1.81
N ARG A 36 6.25 0.43 2.51
CA ARG A 36 5.23 1.35 1.97
C ARG A 36 5.77 2.18 0.81
N ILE A 37 6.99 2.69 0.92
CA ILE A 37 7.65 3.47 -0.15
C ILE A 37 7.88 2.59 -1.37
N ALA A 38 8.40 1.37 -1.19
CA ALA A 38 8.63 0.44 -2.29
C ALA A 38 7.34 0.11 -3.04
N HIS A 39 6.26 -0.22 -2.32
CA HIS A 39 4.97 -0.49 -2.94
C HIS A 39 4.42 0.73 -3.68
N ARG A 40 4.54 1.94 -3.10
CA ARG A 40 4.11 3.17 -3.78
C ARG A 40 4.88 3.38 -5.08
N ARG A 41 6.21 3.26 -5.06
CA ARG A 41 7.05 3.41 -6.25
C ARG A 41 6.65 2.43 -7.35
N MET A 42 6.47 1.16 -7.01
CA MET A 42 6.02 0.14 -7.97
C MET A 42 4.69 0.49 -8.63
N VAL A 43 3.73 1.01 -7.86
CA VAL A 43 2.42 1.41 -8.38
C VAL A 43 2.53 2.64 -9.29
N GLU A 44 3.32 3.64 -8.90
CA GLU A 44 3.50 4.85 -9.71
C GLU A 44 4.27 4.55 -11.01
N GLU A 45 5.35 3.76 -10.95
CA GLU A 45 6.08 3.30 -12.14
C GLU A 45 5.18 2.52 -13.11
N ALA A 46 4.33 1.62 -12.59
CA ALA A 46 3.36 0.90 -13.42
C ALA A 46 2.32 1.84 -14.06
N LYS A 47 1.92 2.91 -13.38
CA LYS A 47 1.02 3.94 -13.95
C LYS A 47 1.73 4.77 -15.02
N GLU A 48 2.96 5.21 -14.77
CA GLU A 48 3.77 5.97 -15.73
C GLU A 48 3.99 5.16 -17.02
N LEU A 49 4.32 3.87 -16.90
CA LEU A 49 4.44 2.96 -18.05
C LEU A 49 3.12 2.83 -18.82
N LYS A 50 1.99 2.77 -18.11
CA LYS A 50 0.66 2.72 -18.74
C LYS A 50 0.36 4.01 -19.50
N ILE A 51 0.60 5.17 -18.90
CA ILE A 51 0.40 6.48 -19.54
C ILE A 51 1.32 6.61 -20.75
N ALA A 52 2.61 6.31 -20.60
CA ALA A 52 3.57 6.36 -21.69
C ALA A 52 3.18 5.40 -22.84
N SER A 53 2.60 4.24 -22.52
CA SER A 53 2.05 3.37 -23.56
C SER A 53 0.84 3.98 -24.26
N GLU A 54 -0.08 4.62 -23.53
CA GLU A 54 -1.29 5.24 -24.11
C GLU A 54 -0.94 6.48 -24.95
N ASP A 55 -0.01 7.32 -24.51
CA ASP A 55 0.48 8.50 -25.25
C ASP A 55 1.15 8.13 -26.59
N VAL A 56 1.79 6.95 -26.67
CA VAL A 56 2.40 6.45 -27.92
C VAL A 56 1.35 6.01 -28.95
N PHE A 57 0.13 5.65 -28.53
CA PHE A 57 -0.95 5.24 -29.42
C PHE A 57 -1.85 6.40 -29.89
N GLU A 58 -1.86 7.54 -29.20
CA GLU A 58 -2.64 8.73 -29.62
C GLU A 58 -1.89 9.66 -30.60
N GLY A 59 -0.63 9.34 -30.92
CA GLY A 59 0.24 10.11 -31.83
C GLY A 59 0.27 9.67 -33.31
N HIS A 60 -0.73 8.92 -33.80
CA HIS A 60 -0.85 8.47 -35.20
C HIS A 60 -2.21 8.82 -35.82
#